data_AF-A0A3B0S4V6-F1
#
_entry.id   AF-A0A3B0S4V6-F1
#
_cell.length_a   1.000
_cell.length_b   1.000
_cell.length_c   1.000
_cell.angle_alpha   90.00
_cell.angle_beta   90.00
_cell.angle_gamma   90.00
#
_symmetry.space_group_name_H-M   'P 1'
#
loop_
_entity.id
_entity.type
_entity.pdbx_description
1 polymer ?
#
loop_
_entity_poly.entity_id
_entity_poly.type
_entity_poly.pdbx_seq_one_letter_code
_entity_poly.pdbx_strand_id
1 'polypeptide(L)'
;MSRRSIEGNYAKLTGLHRALVTEIHDFIFRDFAEDYIAILKDLRKECDDEFSGFELPEHVWREHDDPAYQVNKPPLRSKIMQLISYLESVHAASNKIVEIGSVYNLIKDEELKSRCSDLLSATDHFDRVINQATQVLEERLRKKLPDLDSLHGAALVGKAMHKDPDQSRIRFSDSGNEQEGYTALFRGIVGAFRNTSHHKFMTNVTREQALQICAFIDNLLAALETAEILPK
;
A
#
# COMPACT_ATOMS: atom_id res chain seq x y z
N MET A 1 -15.99 12.24 -9.73
CA MET A 1 -15.09 11.14 -10.12
C MET A 1 -14.44 10.53 -8.89
N SER A 2 -14.83 9.32 -8.48
CA SER A 2 -14.15 8.62 -7.40
C SER A 2 -13.13 7.64 -8.00
N ARG A 3 -11.85 8.02 -8.02
CA ARG A 3 -10.76 7.17 -8.54
C ARG A 3 -10.74 5.76 -7.91
N ARG A 4 -11.19 5.65 -6.65
CA ARG A 4 -11.36 4.38 -5.93
C ARG A 4 -12.38 3.44 -6.59
N SER A 5 -13.40 3.98 -7.24
CA SER A 5 -14.42 3.22 -7.96
C SER A 5 -13.84 2.60 -9.24
N ILE A 6 -13.08 3.37 -10.03
CA ILE A 6 -12.36 2.87 -11.21
C ILE A 6 -11.41 1.74 -10.82
N GLU A 7 -10.59 1.96 -9.78
CA GLU A 7 -9.65 0.95 -9.26
C GLU A 7 -10.35 -0.31 -8.76
N GLY A 8 -11.48 -0.17 -8.06
CA GLY A 8 -12.29 -1.30 -7.58
C GLY A 8 -12.89 -2.12 -8.72
N ASN A 9 -13.48 -1.45 -9.72
CA ASN A 9 -14.06 -2.11 -10.88
C ASN A 9 -12.99 -2.75 -11.78
N TYR A 10 -11.83 -2.11 -11.91
CA TYR A 10 -10.65 -2.70 -12.56
C TYR A 10 -10.16 -3.99 -11.86
N ALA A 11 -10.12 -3.99 -10.51
CA ALA A 11 -9.75 -5.18 -9.75
C ALA A 11 -10.76 -6.33 -9.92
N LYS A 12 -12.08 -6.03 -9.91
CA LYS A 12 -13.12 -7.03 -10.20
C LYS A 12 -12.96 -7.61 -11.61
N LEU A 13 -12.72 -6.75 -12.61
CA LEU A 13 -12.58 -7.14 -14.02
C LEU A 13 -11.35 -8.02 -14.27
N THR A 14 -10.22 -7.71 -13.63
CA THR A 14 -9.01 -8.55 -13.71
C THR A 14 -9.19 -9.88 -12.98
N GLY A 15 -9.93 -9.91 -11.87
CA GLY A 15 -10.37 -11.14 -11.19
C GLY A 15 -11.24 -12.01 -12.09
N LEU A 16 -12.26 -11.41 -12.71
CA LEU A 16 -13.16 -12.08 -13.67
C LEU A 16 -12.39 -12.67 -14.85
N HIS A 17 -11.44 -11.91 -15.42
CA HIS A 17 -10.57 -12.40 -16.49
C HIS A 17 -9.77 -13.66 -16.07
N ARG A 18 -9.21 -13.68 -14.86
CA ARG A 18 -8.44 -14.83 -14.35
C ARG A 18 -9.33 -16.07 -14.18
N ALA A 19 -10.51 -15.90 -13.59
CA ALA A 19 -11.48 -16.98 -13.45
C ALA A 19 -11.91 -17.53 -14.83
N LEU A 20 -12.12 -16.65 -15.80
CA LEU A 20 -12.48 -17.04 -17.16
C LEU A 20 -11.38 -17.85 -17.87
N VAL A 21 -10.11 -17.54 -17.58
CA VAL A 21 -8.95 -18.27 -18.14
C VAL A 21 -8.82 -19.68 -17.53
N THR A 22 -9.29 -19.89 -16.29
CA THR A 22 -9.30 -21.23 -15.68
C THR A 22 -10.41 -22.13 -16.20
N GLU A 23 -11.44 -21.57 -16.84
CA GLU A 23 -12.52 -22.35 -17.47
C GLU A 23 -12.04 -23.03 -18.75
N ILE A 24 -12.09 -24.36 -18.75
CA ILE A 24 -11.64 -25.19 -19.88
C ILE A 24 -12.66 -25.17 -21.02
N HIS A 25 -13.95 -25.05 -20.69
CA HIS A 25 -15.05 -25.07 -21.65
C HIS A 25 -15.21 -23.74 -22.38
N ASP A 26 -15.64 -23.79 -23.64
CA ASP A 26 -15.97 -22.58 -24.41
C ASP A 26 -17.36 -22.02 -24.09
N PHE A 27 -18.20 -22.83 -23.44
CA PHE A 27 -19.48 -22.41 -22.88
C PHE A 27 -19.36 -22.40 -21.36
N ILE A 28 -19.79 -21.29 -20.76
CA ILE A 28 -19.62 -21.04 -19.32
C ILE A 28 -20.91 -20.53 -18.70
N PHE A 29 -20.89 -20.46 -17.36
CA PHE A 29 -21.99 -19.94 -16.58
C PHE A 29 -22.37 -18.50 -16.96
N ARG A 30 -23.68 -18.25 -16.97
CA ARG A 30 -24.28 -16.94 -17.23
C ARG A 30 -23.72 -15.83 -16.32
N ASP A 31 -23.41 -16.18 -15.08
CA ASP A 31 -22.92 -15.25 -14.05
C ASP A 31 -21.65 -14.48 -14.50
N PHE A 32 -20.78 -15.09 -15.32
CA PHE A 32 -19.60 -14.39 -15.84
C PHE A 32 -19.96 -13.17 -16.72
N ALA A 33 -21.02 -13.29 -17.53
CA ALA A 33 -21.50 -12.19 -18.35
C ALA A 33 -22.26 -11.15 -17.52
N GLU A 34 -23.00 -11.59 -16.51
CA GLU A 34 -23.74 -10.70 -15.60
C GLU A 34 -22.79 -9.86 -14.73
N ASP A 35 -21.73 -10.47 -14.19
CA ASP A 35 -20.66 -9.78 -13.47
C ASP A 35 -19.99 -8.71 -14.35
N TYR A 36 -19.69 -9.04 -15.60
CA TYR A 36 -19.13 -8.08 -16.55
C TYR A 36 -20.08 -6.89 -16.80
N ILE A 37 -21.36 -7.16 -17.04
CA ILE A 37 -22.38 -6.12 -17.28
C ILE A 37 -22.53 -5.23 -16.03
N ALA A 38 -22.51 -5.82 -14.83
CA ALA A 38 -22.58 -5.07 -13.58
C ALA A 38 -21.38 -4.14 -13.41
N ILE A 39 -20.16 -4.62 -13.69
CA ILE A 39 -18.94 -3.81 -13.65
C ILE A 39 -19.02 -2.64 -14.64
N LEU A 40 -19.44 -2.90 -15.88
CA LEU A 40 -19.59 -1.85 -16.91
C LEU A 40 -20.62 -0.80 -16.51
N LYS A 41 -21.73 -1.23 -15.89
CA LYS A 41 -22.77 -0.33 -15.38
C LYS A 41 -22.27 0.55 -14.23
N ASP A 42 -21.53 -0.04 -13.28
CA ASP A 42 -20.92 0.70 -12.17
C ASP A 42 -19.93 1.75 -12.68
N LEU A 43 -19.08 1.38 -13.64
CA LEU A 43 -18.15 2.31 -14.29
C LEU A 43 -18.86 3.52 -14.92
N ARG A 44 -19.93 3.30 -15.70
CA ARG A 44 -20.74 4.37 -16.31
C ARG A 44 -21.41 5.30 -15.31
N LYS A 45 -21.80 4.78 -14.15
CA LYS A 45 -22.43 5.60 -13.11
C LYS A 45 -21.41 6.52 -12.43
N GLU A 46 -20.17 6.07 -12.32
CA GLU A 46 -19.17 6.69 -11.46
C GLU A 46 -18.10 7.49 -12.22
N CYS A 47 -18.03 7.32 -13.55
CA CYS A 47 -17.11 8.01 -14.44
C CYS A 47 -17.85 8.89 -15.45
N ASP A 48 -17.21 10.00 -15.80
CA ASP A 48 -17.64 10.90 -16.87
C ASP A 48 -17.14 10.37 -18.23
N ASP A 49 -17.44 9.10 -18.50
CA ASP A 49 -17.08 8.36 -19.71
C ASP A 49 -18.25 7.44 -20.06
N GLU A 50 -18.64 7.43 -21.32
CA GLU A 50 -19.77 6.63 -21.81
C GLU A 50 -19.45 5.14 -21.83
N PHE A 51 -18.16 4.76 -21.91
CA PHE A 51 -17.73 3.37 -22.14
C PHE A 51 -18.50 2.72 -23.30
N SER A 52 -18.76 3.48 -24.36
CA SER A 52 -19.44 3.01 -25.56
C SER A 52 -18.54 2.01 -26.30
N GLY A 53 -19.11 0.89 -26.76
CA GLY A 53 -18.36 -0.12 -27.51
C GLY A 53 -17.78 -1.24 -26.65
N PHE A 54 -17.98 -1.20 -25.32
CA PHE A 54 -17.67 -2.30 -24.41
C PHE A 54 -18.86 -3.24 -24.15
N GLU A 55 -20.01 -3.01 -24.78
CA GLU A 55 -21.16 -3.91 -24.64
C GLU A 55 -20.84 -5.31 -25.18
N LEU A 56 -21.47 -6.31 -24.54
CA LEU A 56 -21.41 -7.69 -25.01
C LEU A 56 -22.15 -7.80 -26.34
N PRO A 57 -21.52 -8.33 -27.40
CA PRO A 57 -22.21 -8.55 -28.66
C PRO A 57 -23.21 -9.70 -28.53
N GLU A 58 -24.25 -9.71 -29.38
CA GLU A 58 -25.35 -10.69 -29.29
C GLU A 58 -24.89 -12.15 -29.33
N HIS A 59 -23.84 -12.45 -30.10
CA HIS A 59 -23.28 -13.80 -30.23
C HIS A 59 -22.51 -14.30 -29.00
N VAL A 60 -22.43 -13.51 -27.92
CA VAL A 60 -22.06 -13.99 -26.58
C VAL A 60 -23.11 -14.96 -26.05
N TRP A 61 -24.39 -14.74 -26.37
CA TRP A 61 -25.49 -15.55 -25.86
C TRP A 61 -25.77 -16.73 -26.77
N ARG A 62 -25.88 -17.92 -26.20
CA ARG A 62 -26.21 -19.15 -26.91
C ARG A 62 -27.22 -19.98 -26.14
N GLU A 63 -28.10 -20.64 -26.88
CA GLU A 63 -28.93 -21.69 -26.33
C GLU A 63 -28.05 -22.91 -26.07
N HIS A 64 -28.10 -23.41 -24.83
CA HIS A 64 -27.39 -24.59 -24.38
C HIS A 64 -28.36 -25.47 -23.60
N ASP A 65 -28.17 -26.78 -23.64
CA ASP A 65 -29.08 -27.76 -23.02
C ASP A 65 -29.22 -27.54 -21.51
N ASP A 66 -28.13 -27.10 -20.88
CA ASP A 66 -28.14 -26.56 -19.53
C ASP A 66 -28.33 -25.04 -19.56
N PRO A 67 -29.44 -24.50 -19.01
CA PRO A 67 -29.71 -23.06 -19.00
C PRO A 67 -28.71 -22.26 -18.16
N ALA A 68 -27.86 -22.92 -17.38
CA ALA A 68 -26.76 -22.25 -16.68
C ALA A 68 -25.60 -21.89 -17.64
N TYR A 69 -25.36 -22.65 -18.71
CA TYR A 69 -24.20 -22.53 -19.61
C TYR A 69 -24.51 -21.75 -20.90
N GLN A 70 -24.99 -20.51 -20.77
CA GLN A 70 -25.52 -19.72 -21.89
C GLN A 70 -24.52 -18.77 -22.55
N VAL A 71 -23.26 -18.77 -22.08
CA VAL A 71 -22.28 -17.75 -22.46
C VAL A 71 -21.15 -18.37 -23.28
N ASN A 72 -20.97 -17.87 -24.50
CA ASN A 72 -19.83 -18.13 -25.36
C ASN A 72 -18.61 -17.35 -24.85
N LYS A 73 -17.59 -18.06 -24.36
CA LYS A 73 -16.41 -17.51 -23.67
C LYS A 73 -15.55 -16.57 -24.54
N PRO A 74 -15.16 -16.90 -25.79
CA PRO A 74 -14.31 -16.04 -26.61
C PRO A 74 -14.76 -14.56 -26.74
N PRO A 75 -16.01 -14.25 -27.11
CA PRO A 75 -16.44 -12.85 -27.24
C PRO A 75 -16.50 -12.11 -25.89
N LEU A 76 -16.92 -12.76 -24.80
CA LEU A 76 -16.86 -12.19 -23.45
C LEU A 76 -15.41 -11.87 -23.05
N ARG A 77 -14.49 -12.82 -23.26
CA ARG A 77 -13.07 -12.65 -22.96
C ARG A 77 -12.49 -11.46 -23.71
N SER A 78 -12.82 -11.31 -24.99
CA SER A 78 -12.35 -10.19 -25.80
C SER A 78 -12.79 -8.84 -25.22
N LYS A 79 -14.06 -8.73 -24.80
CA LYS A 79 -14.62 -7.50 -24.21
C LYS A 79 -14.03 -7.18 -22.84
N ILE A 80 -13.78 -8.19 -22.01
CA ILE A 80 -13.05 -8.04 -20.75
C ILE A 80 -11.65 -7.50 -21.00
N MET A 81 -10.90 -8.09 -21.95
CA MET A 81 -9.53 -7.66 -22.26
C MET A 81 -9.47 -6.22 -22.82
N GLN A 82 -10.41 -5.87 -23.72
CA GLN A 82 -10.51 -4.51 -24.25
C GLN A 82 -10.76 -3.49 -23.14
N LEU A 83 -11.69 -3.78 -22.23
CA LEU A 83 -12.03 -2.87 -21.14
C LEU A 83 -10.89 -2.76 -20.12
N ILE A 84 -10.20 -3.86 -19.79
CA ILE A 84 -8.97 -3.83 -18.98
C ILE A 84 -7.95 -2.88 -19.62
N SER A 85 -7.62 -3.09 -20.90
CA SER A 85 -6.61 -2.28 -21.59
C SER A 85 -6.99 -0.80 -21.66
N TYR A 86 -8.28 -0.50 -21.82
CA TYR A 86 -8.79 0.86 -21.80
C TYR A 86 -8.60 1.51 -20.42
N LEU A 87 -8.99 0.82 -19.34
CA LEU A 87 -8.84 1.31 -17.97
C LEU A 87 -7.36 1.52 -17.60
N GLU A 88 -6.46 0.67 -18.10
CA GLU A 88 -5.01 0.84 -17.93
C GLU A 88 -4.49 2.07 -18.70
N SER A 89 -4.88 2.22 -19.95
CA SER A 89 -4.32 3.25 -20.85
C SER A 89 -4.89 4.64 -20.59
N VAL A 90 -6.20 4.73 -20.36
CA VAL A 90 -6.94 6.01 -20.24
C VAL A 90 -7.05 6.45 -18.79
N HIS A 91 -7.25 5.50 -17.87
CA HIS A 91 -7.47 5.82 -16.45
C HIS A 91 -6.30 5.44 -15.54
N ALA A 92 -5.18 4.94 -16.09
CA ALA A 92 -4.01 4.52 -15.33
C ALA A 92 -4.34 3.57 -14.17
N ALA A 93 -5.35 2.71 -14.35
CA ALA A 93 -5.91 1.88 -13.29
C ALA A 93 -4.94 0.81 -12.76
N SER A 94 -3.96 0.39 -13.59
CA SER A 94 -2.91 -0.58 -13.22
C SER A 94 -1.77 0.02 -12.41
N ASN A 95 -1.42 1.30 -12.63
CA ASN A 95 -0.20 1.89 -12.07
C ASN A 95 -0.20 1.90 -10.53
N LYS A 96 -1.37 2.10 -9.89
CA LYS A 96 -1.44 2.23 -8.43
C LYS A 96 -1.39 0.90 -7.67
N ILE A 97 -1.93 -0.18 -8.25
CA ILE A 97 -1.99 -1.50 -7.59
C ILE A 97 -0.61 -2.18 -7.59
N VAL A 98 0.15 -2.04 -8.68
CA VAL A 98 1.50 -2.61 -8.81
C VAL A 98 2.52 -1.83 -7.95
N GLU A 99 2.41 -0.51 -7.87
CA GLU A 99 3.31 0.34 -7.08
C GLU A 99 3.19 0.14 -5.56
N ILE A 100 1.97 -0.06 -5.03
CA ILE A 100 1.77 -0.28 -3.59
C ILE A 100 2.32 -1.65 -3.17
N GLY A 101 2.07 -2.69 -3.97
CA GLY A 101 2.59 -4.02 -3.72
C GLY A 101 4.13 -4.07 -3.80
N SER A 102 4.73 -3.33 -4.73
CA SER A 102 6.20 -3.27 -4.85
C SER A 102 6.84 -2.55 -3.67
N VAL A 103 6.32 -1.39 -3.24
CA VAL A 103 6.87 -0.67 -2.07
C VAL A 103 6.67 -1.45 -0.77
N TYR A 104 5.51 -2.10 -0.59
CA TYR A 104 5.29 -2.98 0.57
C TYR A 104 6.31 -4.13 0.63
N ASN A 105 6.65 -4.70 -0.53
CA ASN A 105 7.65 -5.77 -0.61
C ASN A 105 9.09 -5.27 -0.44
N LEU A 106 9.35 -3.97 -0.57
CA LEU A 106 10.66 -3.38 -0.29
C LEU A 106 10.94 -3.21 1.22
N ILE A 107 9.92 -3.22 2.08
CA ILE A 107 10.10 -3.16 3.54
C ILE A 107 10.76 -4.46 4.00
N LYS A 108 11.96 -4.35 4.59
CA LYS A 108 12.81 -5.48 5.00
C LYS A 108 12.69 -5.83 6.47
N ASP A 109 12.40 -4.87 7.34
CA ASP A 109 12.21 -5.14 8.77
C ASP A 109 10.89 -5.89 8.99
N GLU A 110 11.01 -7.15 9.40
CA GLU A 110 9.87 -8.06 9.54
C GLU A 110 8.91 -7.62 10.65
N GLU A 111 9.41 -7.02 11.74
CA GLU A 111 8.58 -6.52 12.83
C GLU A 111 7.75 -5.32 12.37
N LEU A 112 8.39 -4.36 11.69
CA LEU A 112 7.73 -3.21 11.08
C LEU A 112 6.66 -3.64 10.07
N LYS A 113 7.04 -4.54 9.14
CA LYS A 113 6.16 -5.06 8.10
C LYS A 113 4.95 -5.77 8.69
N SER A 114 5.16 -6.66 9.66
CA SER A 114 4.09 -7.38 10.33
C SER A 114 3.11 -6.44 11.05
N ARG A 115 3.63 -5.47 11.82
CA ARG A 115 2.82 -4.51 12.60
C ARG A 115 2.02 -3.52 11.76
N CYS A 116 2.42 -3.29 10.51
CA CYS A 116 1.76 -2.34 9.61
C CYS A 116 0.87 -3.00 8.56
N SER A 117 0.96 -4.32 8.36
CA SER A 117 0.34 -5.04 7.24
C SER A 117 -1.19 -4.94 7.20
N ASP A 118 -1.83 -5.17 8.34
CA ASP A 118 -3.29 -5.09 8.49
C ASP A 118 -3.79 -3.66 8.31
N LEU A 119 -3.06 -2.68 8.87
CA LEU A 119 -3.37 -1.26 8.76
C LEU A 119 -3.20 -0.72 7.33
N LEU A 120 -2.20 -1.20 6.59
CA LEU A 120 -2.01 -0.85 5.19
C LEU A 120 -3.08 -1.47 4.29
N SER A 121 -3.59 -2.65 4.68
CA SER A 121 -4.70 -3.33 4.00
C SER A 121 -6.08 -2.72 4.33
N ALA A 122 -6.17 -1.84 5.34
CA ALA A 122 -7.41 -1.20 5.74
C ALA A 122 -7.98 -0.26 4.66
N THR A 123 -9.26 0.09 4.80
CA THR A 123 -9.98 0.96 3.85
C THR A 123 -9.71 2.45 4.04
N ASP A 124 -9.28 2.84 5.24
CA ASP A 124 -9.06 4.20 5.73
C ASP A 124 -8.24 4.18 7.03
N HIS A 125 -8.09 5.35 7.69
CA HIS A 125 -7.34 5.52 8.94
C HIS A 125 -5.85 5.14 8.85
N PHE A 126 -5.20 5.55 7.75
CA PHE A 126 -3.79 5.25 7.48
C PHE A 126 -2.81 5.99 8.39
N ASP A 127 -3.25 6.99 9.15
CA ASP A 127 -2.47 7.61 10.22
C ASP A 127 -2.05 6.60 11.30
N ARG A 128 -2.82 5.52 11.48
CA ARG A 128 -2.47 4.41 12.38
C ARG A 128 -1.21 3.67 11.94
N VAL A 129 -0.93 3.57 10.64
CA VAL A 129 0.30 2.96 10.11
C VAL A 129 1.51 3.75 10.61
N ILE A 130 1.43 5.09 10.54
CA ILE A 130 2.49 5.98 10.98
C ILE A 130 2.75 5.83 12.49
N ASN A 131 1.68 5.72 13.29
CA ASN A 131 1.79 5.43 14.72
C ASN A 131 2.54 4.12 14.98
N GLN A 132 2.15 3.03 14.33
CA GLN A 132 2.82 1.73 14.51
C GLN A 132 4.26 1.75 14.03
N ALA A 133 4.53 2.34 12.86
CA ALA A 133 5.88 2.41 12.32
C ALA A 133 6.84 3.20 13.24
N THR A 134 6.40 4.36 13.72
CA THR A 134 7.21 5.17 14.66
C THR A 134 7.37 4.49 16.03
N GLN A 135 6.37 3.73 16.48
CA GLN A 135 6.48 2.93 17.71
C GLN A 135 7.53 1.81 17.56
N VAL A 136 7.60 1.13 16.41
CA VAL A 136 8.64 0.11 16.14
C VAL A 136 10.03 0.74 16.18
N LEU A 137 10.20 1.95 15.62
CA LEU A 137 11.47 2.68 15.68
C LEU A 137 11.88 3.00 17.13
N GLU A 138 10.95 3.51 17.95
CA GLU A 138 11.22 3.78 19.38
C GLU A 138 11.55 2.51 20.17
N GLU A 139 10.84 1.41 19.91
CA GLU A 139 11.12 0.12 20.55
C GLU A 139 12.51 -0.39 20.17
N ARG A 140 12.94 -0.22 18.92
CA ARG A 140 14.28 -0.63 18.49
C ARG A 140 15.37 0.21 19.15
N LEU A 141 15.15 1.51 19.33
CA LEU A 141 16.05 2.37 20.11
C LEU A 141 16.18 1.90 21.56
N ARG A 142 15.06 1.58 22.23
CA ARG A 142 15.07 1.07 23.61
C ARG A 142 15.75 -0.30 23.72
N LYS A 143 15.59 -1.19 22.73
CA LYS A 143 16.32 -2.46 22.66
C LYS A 143 17.85 -2.25 22.59
N LYS A 144 18.32 -1.23 21.86
CA LYS A 144 19.76 -0.89 21.78
C LYS A 144 20.27 -0.18 23.04
N LEU A 145 19.42 0.59 23.73
CA LEU A 145 19.76 1.31 24.96
C LEU A 145 18.74 1.01 26.08
N PRO A 146 18.80 -0.18 26.73
CA PRO A 146 17.78 -0.61 27.69
C PRO A 146 17.64 0.29 28.92
N ASP A 147 18.68 1.04 29.30
CA ASP A 147 18.62 1.98 30.41
C ASP A 147 17.76 3.24 30.10
N LEU A 148 17.33 3.41 28.84
CA LEU A 148 16.43 4.47 28.41
C LEU A 148 14.97 4.00 28.27
N ASP A 149 14.60 2.83 28.79
CA ASP A 149 13.28 2.23 28.54
C ASP A 149 12.07 3.11 28.95
N SER A 150 12.25 3.95 29.98
CA SER A 150 11.23 4.90 30.45
C SER A 150 11.08 6.16 29.59
N LEU A 151 11.97 6.38 28.61
CA LEU A 151 11.93 7.55 27.74
C LEU A 151 11.16 7.25 26.46
N HIS A 152 10.46 8.27 25.97
CA HIS A 152 9.65 8.19 24.76
C HIS A 152 9.85 9.41 23.87
N GLY A 153 9.52 9.25 22.60
CA GLY A 153 9.54 10.31 21.61
C GLY A 153 10.86 11.10 21.58
N ALA A 154 10.77 12.43 21.55
CA ALA A 154 11.94 13.29 21.37
C ALA A 154 12.95 13.20 22.54
N ALA A 155 12.48 12.87 23.74
CA ALA A 155 13.35 12.70 24.90
C ALA A 155 14.24 11.45 24.77
N LEU A 156 13.68 10.35 24.25
CA LEU A 156 14.43 9.12 23.95
C LEU A 156 15.51 9.41 22.90
N VAL A 157 15.13 10.00 21.77
CA VAL A 157 16.08 10.32 20.69
C VAL A 157 17.18 11.26 21.18
N GLY A 158 16.83 12.33 21.92
CA GLY A 158 17.82 13.28 22.41
C GLY A 158 18.78 12.72 23.47
N LYS A 159 18.45 11.60 24.11
CA LYS A 159 19.36 10.88 25.01
C LYS A 159 20.14 9.77 24.30
N ALA A 160 19.59 9.21 23.23
CA ALA A 160 20.25 8.19 22.42
C ALA A 160 21.29 8.79 21.46
N MET A 161 20.99 9.96 20.90
CA MET A 161 21.73 10.56 19.80
C MET A 161 22.09 12.01 20.08
N HIS A 162 23.33 12.36 19.75
CA HIS A 162 23.81 13.73 19.78
C HIS A 162 24.47 14.08 18.44
N LYS A 163 24.50 15.39 18.10
CA LYS A 163 25.15 15.89 16.87
C LYS A 163 26.66 15.68 16.86
N ASP A 164 27.26 15.68 18.05
CA ASP A 164 28.66 15.35 18.27
C ASP A 164 28.78 13.82 18.42
N PRO A 165 29.51 13.12 17.52
CA PRO A 165 29.66 11.67 17.55
C PRO A 165 30.16 11.14 18.89
N ASP A 166 31.08 11.85 19.54
CA ASP A 166 31.71 11.41 20.79
C ASP A 166 30.78 11.55 22.00
N GLN A 167 29.73 12.36 21.87
CA GLN A 167 28.68 12.52 22.89
C GLN A 167 27.44 11.68 22.58
N SER A 168 27.41 10.99 21.44
CA SER A 168 26.29 10.18 21.01
C SER A 168 26.38 8.78 21.60
N ARG A 169 25.27 8.23 22.10
CA ARG A 169 25.25 6.82 22.55
C ARG A 169 25.03 5.85 21.40
N ILE A 170 24.41 6.34 20.32
CA ILE A 170 24.27 5.65 19.05
C ILE A 170 25.01 6.47 18.01
N ARG A 171 26.14 5.96 17.56
CA ARG A 171 27.00 6.62 16.57
C ARG A 171 26.78 5.98 15.20
N PHE A 172 26.31 6.77 14.25
CA PHE A 172 26.13 6.37 12.86
C PHE A 172 27.37 6.67 12.01
N SER A 173 28.16 7.67 12.41
CA SER A 173 29.37 8.09 11.71
C SER A 173 30.30 8.84 12.66
N ASP A 174 31.61 8.76 12.44
CA ASP A 174 32.62 9.59 13.10
C ASP A 174 32.62 11.04 12.56
N SER A 175 31.95 11.27 11.42
CA SER A 175 31.76 12.61 10.86
C SER A 175 30.63 13.33 11.59
N GLY A 176 30.94 14.45 12.23
CA GLY A 176 29.95 15.26 12.93
C GLY A 176 28.77 15.71 12.06
N ASN A 177 29.02 16.03 10.78
CA ASN A 177 27.95 16.43 9.86
C ASN A 177 26.99 15.28 9.55
N GLU A 178 27.50 14.07 9.33
CA GLU A 178 26.66 12.90 9.06
C GLU A 178 25.88 12.48 10.31
N GLN A 179 26.56 12.48 11.46
CA GLN A 179 25.94 12.18 12.75
C GLN A 179 24.82 13.19 13.09
N GLU A 180 25.05 14.47 12.84
CA GLU A 180 24.03 15.51 12.98
C GLU A 180 22.84 15.24 12.04
N GLY A 181 23.12 14.85 10.79
CA GLY A 181 22.10 14.45 9.81
C GLY A 181 21.20 13.33 10.33
N TYR A 182 21.78 12.22 10.77
CA TYR A 182 21.00 11.11 11.35
C TYR A 182 20.22 11.55 12.59
N THR A 183 20.86 12.28 13.50
CA THR A 183 20.20 12.81 14.70
C THR A 183 18.98 13.66 14.33
N ALA A 184 19.09 14.50 13.31
CA ALA A 184 18.01 15.33 12.80
C ALA A 184 16.89 14.50 12.16
N LEU A 185 17.21 13.44 11.40
CA LEU A 185 16.21 12.55 10.80
C LEU A 185 15.39 11.82 11.88
N PHE A 186 16.06 11.21 12.87
CA PHE A 186 15.37 10.51 13.97
C PHE A 186 14.55 11.45 14.84
N ARG A 187 15.06 12.64 15.14
CA ARG A 187 14.30 13.64 15.91
C ARG A 187 13.14 14.19 15.10
N GLY A 188 13.35 14.42 13.81
CA GLY A 188 12.37 14.93 12.86
C GLY A 188 11.19 13.98 12.68
N ILE A 189 11.45 12.68 12.44
CA ILE A 189 10.37 11.69 12.24
C ILE A 189 9.48 11.59 13.49
N VAL A 190 10.09 11.57 14.68
CA VAL A 190 9.36 11.53 15.95
C VAL A 190 8.59 12.83 16.19
N GLY A 191 9.23 13.97 15.94
CA GLY A 191 8.61 15.28 16.16
C GLY A 191 7.45 15.58 15.21
N ALA A 192 7.63 15.30 13.92
CA ALA A 192 6.67 15.64 12.88
C ALA A 192 5.49 14.65 12.83
N PHE A 193 5.76 13.35 13.00
CA PHE A 193 4.76 12.32 12.81
C PHE A 193 4.22 11.82 14.14
N ARG A 194 5.06 11.15 14.95
CA ARG A 194 4.63 10.51 16.20
C ARG A 194 3.93 11.48 17.15
N ASN A 195 4.50 12.65 17.42
CA ASN A 195 3.87 13.60 18.33
C ASN A 195 2.55 14.13 17.76
N THR A 196 2.48 14.39 16.46
CA THR A 196 1.25 14.86 15.81
C THR A 196 0.17 13.80 15.88
N SER A 197 0.47 12.55 15.51
CA SER A 197 -0.49 11.45 15.44
C SER A 197 -0.92 10.91 16.81
N HIS A 198 -0.14 11.13 17.88
CA HIS A 198 -0.55 10.85 19.26
C HIS A 198 -1.40 11.97 19.89
N HIS A 199 -1.30 13.21 19.39
CA HIS A 199 -2.05 14.34 19.93
C HIS A 199 -3.26 14.72 19.07
N LYS A 200 -3.27 14.39 17.78
CA LYS A 200 -4.31 14.75 16.79
C LYS A 200 -4.42 13.68 15.72
N PHE A 201 -5.64 13.42 15.24
CA PHE A 201 -5.84 12.58 14.06
C PHE A 201 -5.31 13.27 12.80
N MET A 202 -4.53 12.53 12.00
CA MET A 202 -4.10 13.00 10.68
C MET A 202 -5.12 12.54 9.63
N THR A 203 -6.22 13.28 9.48
CA THR A 203 -7.41 12.83 8.71
C THR A 203 -7.19 12.71 7.20
N ASN A 204 -6.09 13.27 6.67
CA ASN A 204 -5.83 13.34 5.23
C ASN A 204 -4.64 12.50 4.78
N VAL A 205 -4.21 11.52 5.59
CA VAL A 205 -3.13 10.60 5.22
C VAL A 205 -3.66 9.54 4.27
N THR A 206 -3.08 9.45 3.08
CA THR A 206 -3.40 8.37 2.14
C THR A 206 -2.60 7.11 2.43
N ARG A 207 -3.04 5.96 1.91
CA ARG A 207 -2.32 4.67 2.05
C ARG A 207 -0.89 4.79 1.52
N GLU A 208 -0.71 5.49 0.41
CA GLU A 208 0.58 5.64 -0.27
C GLU A 208 1.54 6.48 0.57
N GLN A 209 1.05 7.57 1.14
CA GLN A 209 1.85 8.40 2.06
C GLN A 209 2.25 7.60 3.30
N ALA A 210 1.32 6.86 3.89
CA ALA A 210 1.61 5.98 5.02
C ALA A 210 2.67 4.92 4.66
N LEU A 211 2.57 4.32 3.47
CA LEU A 211 3.53 3.33 2.99
C LEU A 211 4.92 3.94 2.73
N GLN A 212 4.98 5.14 2.14
CA GLN A 212 6.24 5.86 1.93
C GLN A 212 6.93 6.18 3.25
N ILE A 213 6.17 6.61 4.27
CA ILE A 213 6.71 6.86 5.61
C ILE A 213 7.19 5.55 6.25
N CYS A 214 6.43 4.47 6.10
CA CYS A 214 6.81 3.14 6.59
C CYS A 214 8.14 2.68 5.94
N ALA A 215 8.27 2.78 4.62
CA ALA A 215 9.51 2.48 3.91
C ALA A 215 10.68 3.40 4.31
N PHE A 216 10.41 4.68 4.61
CA PHE A 216 11.44 5.56 5.13
C PHE A 216 11.91 5.13 6.54
N ILE A 217 10.99 4.74 7.42
CA ILE A 217 11.31 4.21 8.75
C ILE A 217 12.10 2.90 8.65
N ASP A 218 11.79 2.03 7.69
CA ASP A 218 12.57 0.82 7.39
C ASP A 218 14.05 1.14 7.10
N ASN A 219 14.32 2.20 6.33
CA ASN A 219 15.69 2.66 6.08
C ASN A 219 16.38 3.17 7.35
N LEU A 220 15.64 3.85 8.25
CA LEU A 220 16.19 4.29 9.54
C LEU A 220 16.48 3.11 10.46
N LEU A 221 15.62 2.10 10.49
CA LEU A 221 15.86 0.84 11.22
C LEU A 221 17.11 0.14 10.70
N ALA A 222 17.28 0.04 9.37
CA ALA A 222 18.47 -0.54 8.76
C ALA A 222 19.75 0.21 9.16
N ALA A 223 19.74 1.55 9.14
CA ALA A 223 20.86 2.37 9.60
C ALA A 223 21.15 2.16 11.09
N LEU A 224 20.11 2.02 11.92
CA LEU A 224 20.22 1.77 13.36
C LEU A 224 20.83 0.39 13.66
N GLU A 225 20.59 -0.62 12.82
CA GLU A 225 21.20 -1.93 13.00
C GLU A 225 22.71 -1.91 12.80
N THR A 226 23.20 -1.08 11.88
CA THR A 226 24.63 -0.93 11.59
C THR A 226 25.34 0.10 12.48
N ALA A 227 24.60 0.88 13.26
CA ALA A 227 25.15 1.91 14.12
C ALA A 227 25.94 1.32 15.30
N GLU A 228 27.01 2.00 15.69
CA GLU A 228 27.81 1.63 16.84
C GLU A 228 27.17 2.12 18.14
N ILE A 229 27.15 1.26 19.15
CA ILE A 229 26.65 1.59 20.48
C ILE A 229 27.82 1.95 21.37
N LEU A 230 27.90 3.23 21.73
CA LEU A 230 28.94 3.75 22.61
C LEU A 230 28.54 3.58 24.09
N PRO A 231 29.50 3.24 24.96
CA PRO A 231 29.28 3.19 26.39
C PRO A 231 28.94 4.58 26.95
N LYS A 232 28.37 4.59 28.15
CA LYS A 232 27.96 5.80 28.87
C LYS A 232 29.15 6.69 29.26
#